data_AF-A0A8S0X4M1-F1
#
_entry.id   AF-A0A8S0X4M1-F1
#
_cell.length_a   1.000
_cell.length_b   1.000
_cell.length_c   1.000
_cell.angle_alpha   90.00
_cell.angle_beta   90.00
_cell.angle_gamma   90.00
#
_symmetry.space_group_name_H-M   'P 1'
#
loop_
_entity.id
_entity.type
_entity.pdbx_description
1 polymer ?
#
loop_
_entity_poly.entity_id
_entity_poly.type
_entity_poly.pdbx_seq_one_letter_code
_entity_poly.pdbx_strand_id
1 'polypeptide(L)' 'MGPPFWIGDRLFTPEDIELIRWTTDRFEGLSQTELASTICENLLWKAPNGRLRVHEVYRFWSNWHRPGW' A
#
# COMPACT_ATOMS: atom_id res chain seq x y z
N MET A 1 -0.96 -0.87 13.37
CA MET A 1 -0.14 0.20 13.99
C MET A 1 -0.75 1.54 13.56
N GLY A 2 -0.73 2.59 14.39
CA GLY A 2 -1.24 3.91 13.96
C GLY A 2 -0.18 4.66 13.13
N PRO A 3 -0.53 5.37 12.03
CA PRO A 3 0.43 6.19 11.31
C PRO A 3 0.92 7.37 12.18
N PRO A 4 2.18 7.83 11.99
CA PRO A 4 3.10 7.36 10.97
C PRO A 4 3.89 6.11 11.41
N PHE A 5 4.21 5.23 10.46
CA PHE A 5 5.05 4.04 10.70
C PHE A 5 5.92 3.70 9.49
N TRP A 6 6.98 2.92 9.69
CA TRP A 6 7.91 2.52 8.63
C TRP A 6 7.59 1.11 8.11
N ILE A 7 7.60 0.95 6.79
CA ILE A 7 7.68 -0.36 6.13
C ILE A 7 8.91 -0.36 5.24
N GLY A 8 9.90 -1.17 5.61
CA GLY A 8 11.20 -1.18 4.94
C GLY A 8 11.86 0.19 5.03
N ASP A 9 12.08 0.81 3.88
CA ASP A 9 12.72 2.12 3.69
C ASP A 9 11.72 3.27 3.44
N ARG A 10 10.41 3.01 3.56
CA ARG A 10 9.36 4.02 3.36
C ARG A 10 8.62 4.34 4.66
N LEU A 11 8.47 5.64 4.95
CA LEU A 11 7.54 6.15 5.95
C LEU A 11 6.13 6.20 5.37
N PHE A 12 5.16 5.63 6.07
CA PHE A 12 3.73 5.75 5.78
C PHE A 12 3.13 6.82 6.68
N THR A 13 2.57 7.86 6.07
CA THR A 13 1.90 8.96 6.77
C THR A 13 0.39 8.72 6.90
N PRO A 14 -0.35 9.50 7.72
CA PRO A 14 -1.81 9.43 7.74
C PRO A 14 -2.44 9.62 6.35
N GLU A 15 -1.89 10.51 5.53
CA GLU A 15 -2.34 10.77 4.17
C GLU A 15 -2.14 9.57 3.25
N ASP A 16 -1.02 8.84 3.38
CA ASP A 16 -0.82 7.57 2.66
C ASP A 16 -1.91 6.55 3.06
N ILE A 17 -2.27 6.49 4.34
CA ILE A 17 -3.33 5.57 4.81
C ILE A 17 -4.70 5.97 4.29
N GLU A 18 -5.02 7.27 4.26
CA GLU A 18 -6.25 7.78 3.64
C GLU A 18 -6.30 7.49 2.15
N LEU A 19 -5.19 7.66 1.43
CA LEU A 19 -5.09 7.32 0.01
C LEU A 19 -5.32 5.83 -0.23
N ILE A 20 -4.72 4.96 0.59
CA ILE A 20 -4.92 3.51 0.52
C ILE A 20 -6.40 3.17 0.71
N ARG A 21 -7.03 3.70 1.78
CA ARG A 21 -8.46 3.47 2.05
C ARG A 21 -9.35 3.97 0.92
N TRP A 22 -9.12 5.19 0.47
CA TRP A 22 -9.88 5.77 -0.64
C TRP A 22 -9.75 4.94 -1.90
N THR A 23 -8.53 4.48 -2.24
CA THR A 23 -8.29 3.63 -3.40
C THR A 23 -9.02 2.30 -3.26
N THR A 24 -9.01 1.68 -2.08
CA THR A 24 -9.64 0.38 -1.87
C THR A 24 -11.15 0.44 -1.95
N ASP A 25 -11.75 1.50 -1.39
CA ASP A 25 -13.19 1.71 -1.46
C ASP A 25 -13.61 2.10 -2.88
N ARG A 26 -12.81 2.91 -3.58
CA ARG A 26 -13.10 3.36 -4.94
C ARG A 26 -13.04 2.23 -5.98
N PHE A 27 -12.21 1.22 -5.73
CA PHE A 27 -11.91 0.13 -6.65
C PHE A 27 -12.17 -1.25 -6.02
N GLU A 28 -13.22 -1.38 -5.21
CA GLU A 28 -13.57 -2.63 -4.49
C GLU A 28 -13.77 -3.86 -5.38
N GLY A 29 -14.05 -3.66 -6.68
CA GLY A 29 -14.23 -4.73 -7.67
C GLY A 29 -12.93 -5.27 -8.27
N LEU A 30 -11.77 -4.68 -7.96
CA LEU A 30 -10.47 -5.15 -8.43
C LEU A 30 -9.97 -6.34 -7.61
N SER A 31 -9.20 -7.23 -8.25
CA SER A 31 -8.48 -8.26 -7.52
C SER A 31 -7.43 -7.65 -6.58
N GLN A 32 -6.99 -8.42 -5.58
CA GLN A 32 -5.95 -7.95 -4.64
C GLN A 32 -4.65 -7.53 -5.34
N THR A 33 -4.29 -8.19 -6.45
CA THR A 33 -3.10 -7.85 -7.23
C THR A 33 -3.28 -6.54 -7.98
N GLU A 34 -4.47 -6.31 -8.54
CA GLU A 34 -4.80 -5.05 -9.23
C GLU A 34 -4.86 -3.89 -8.23
N LEU A 35 -5.53 -4.06 -7.08
CA LEU A 35 -5.53 -3.07 -5.99
C LEU A 35 -4.11 -2.74 -5.52
N ALA A 36 -3.27 -3.75 -5.28
CA ALA A 36 -1.88 -3.55 -4.89
C ALA A 36 -1.11 -2.75 -5.95
N SER A 37 -1.37 -2.99 -7.23
CA SER A 37 -0.71 -2.25 -8.32
C SER A 37 -1.18 -0.79 -8.36
N THR A 38 -2.49 -0.55 -8.29
CA THR A 38 -3.08 0.80 -8.25
C THR A 38 -2.60 1.59 -7.03
N ILE A 39 -2.58 0.97 -5.85
CA ILE A 39 -2.04 1.59 -4.62
C ILE A 39 -0.56 1.92 -4.79
N CYS A 40 0.25 1.01 -5.37
CA CYS A 40 1.68 1.24 -5.60
C CYS A 40 1.94 2.43 -6.52
N GLU A 41 1.13 2.57 -7.57
CA GLU A 41 1.17 3.68 -8.51
C GLU A 41 0.80 5.01 -7.82
N ASN A 42 -0.31 5.05 -7.09
CA ASN A 42 -0.79 6.23 -6.38
C ASN A 42 0.16 6.69 -5.27
N LEU A 43 0.73 5.74 -4.52
CA LEU A 43 1.71 6.00 -3.49
C LEU A 43 3.09 6.36 -4.07
N LEU A 44 3.31 6.19 -5.38
CA LEU A 44 4.63 6.27 -6.02
C LEU A 44 5.68 5.39 -5.32
N TRP A 45 5.28 4.23 -4.79
CA TRP A 45 6.19 3.34 -4.05
C TRP A 45 7.12 2.57 -5.00
N LYS A 46 8.13 3.27 -5.49
CA LYS A 46 9.12 2.77 -6.44
C LYS A 46 10.41 2.44 -5.71
N ALA A 47 11.05 1.35 -6.11
CA ALA A 47 12.44 1.08 -5.75
C ALA A 47 13.36 2.16 -6.36
N PRO A 48 14.61 2.32 -5.87
CA PRO A 48 15.56 3.31 -6.40
C PRO A 48 15.83 3.18 -7.92
N ASN A 49 15.58 2.01 -8.50
CA ASN A 49 15.67 1.74 -9.94
C ASN A 49 14.37 2.04 -10.72
N GLY A 50 13.37 2.68 -10.10
CA GLY A 50 12.09 3.02 -10.71
C GLY A 50 11.09 1.88 -10.84
N ARG A 51 11.44 0.65 -10.46
CA ARG A 51 10.52 -0.50 -10.50
C ARG A 51 9.51 -0.40 -9.36
N LEU A 52 8.25 -0.67 -9.64
CA LEU A 52 7.20 -0.75 -8.60
C LEU A 52 7.52 -1.88 -7.62
N ARG A 53 7.39 -1.62 -6.32
CA ARG A 53 7.54 -2.65 -5.27
C ARG A 53 6.26 -3.47 -5.08
N VAL A 54 5.73 -4.00 -6.18
CA VAL A 54 4.42 -4.70 -6.20
C VAL A 54 4.37 -5.85 -5.19
N HIS A 55 5.47 -6.60 -5.02
CA HIS A 55 5.54 -7.68 -4.02
C HIS A 55 5.45 -7.18 -2.58
N GLU A 56 6.06 -6.05 -2.24
CA GLU A 56 6.00 -5.47 -0.90
C GLU A 56 4.59 -4.92 -0.61
N VAL A 57 3.98 -4.27 -1.60
CA VAL A 57 2.59 -3.79 -1.51
C VAL A 57 1.61 -4.94 -1.36
N TYR A 58 1.76 -6.01 -2.16
CA TYR A 58 0.93 -7.20 -2.04
C TYR A 58 1.05 -7.83 -0.65
N ARG A 59 2.28 -7.99 -0.14
CA ARG A 59 2.51 -8.53 1.20
C ARG A 59 1.92 -7.64 2.28
N PHE A 60 2.06 -6.33 2.16
CA PHE A 60 1.41 -5.37 3.07
C PHE A 60 -0.10 -5.54 3.03
N TRP A 61 -0.70 -5.52 1.84
CA TRP A 61 -2.15 -5.67 1.65
C TRP A 61 -2.70 -6.97 2.22
N SER A 62 -2.05 -8.12 1.93
CA SER A 62 -2.44 -9.41 2.50
C SER A 62 -2.39 -9.47 4.03
N ASN A 63 -1.61 -8.59 4.67
CA ASN A 63 -1.49 -8.53 6.13
C ASN A 63 -2.28 -7.38 6.78
N TRP A 64 -2.84 -6.46 5.99
CA TRP A 64 -3.56 -5.29 6.48
C TRP A 64 -4.70 -5.61 7.46
N HIS A 65 -5.38 -6.74 7.25
CA HIS A 65 -6.48 -7.18 8.13
C HIS A 65 -6.01 -7.95 9.38
N ARG A 66 -4.70 -8.20 9.54
CA ARG A 66 -4.18 -8.97 10.67
C ARG A 66 -3.91 -8.05 11.87
N PRO A 67 -4.41 -8.38 13.07
CA PRO A 67 -4.05 -7.67 14.28
C PRO A 67 -2.52 -7.69 14.48
N GLY A 68 -1.93 -6.53 14.75
CA GLY A 68 -0.48 -6.41 15.03
C GLY A 68 0.39 -5.94 13.85
N TRP A 69 -0.23 -5.71 12.68
CA TRP A 69 0.34 -4.89 11.61
C TRP A 69 -0.21 -3.46 11.69
#